data_AF-A0A151EEB1-F1
#
_entry.id   AF-A0A151EEB1-F1
#
_cell.length_a   1.000
_cell.length_b   1.000
_cell.length_c   1.000
_cell.angle_alpha   90.00
_cell.angle_beta   90.00
_cell.angle_gamma   90.00
#
_symmetry.space_group_name_H-M   'P 1'
#
loop_
_entity.id
_entity.type
_entity.pdbx_description
1 polymer ?
#
loop_
_entity_poly.entity_id
_entity_poly.type
_entity_poly.pdbx_seq_one_letter_code
_entity_poly.pdbx_strand_id
1 'polypeptide(L)'
;MKQLWSVLVLVMFLLSVLPLALAEDTNTSDEDTVEVELDISEDTEPTPQRIKIKVRARTTTECVNQLQAEYPDVPELRIRAACALAFQRMTRQRQGEIERPPMPPGMEEEGDEDTAEARPRLISAIGVRRLTAAQTQRARSIMEAMPEKAEILENLDRARLKECLEDVEGCKEKIRNWVQKTVKVKNLIRQREITKNKLQQAHNAFLKAKNQYLKAKNFQLRARNEFNGLKTQFRTCQESGEDCSELEGQLLEKAKENLIGIADRLIQHLEKIKSRVESAENIDEEDAQTMIDNIDNMIAELEEAKEDVEAASDKDELDAATDKIRAVWKQMKYKAFRYAERVVHAKVGQIFVRSERLEDKLERVLERLGEKGVDTSEMEDLLDDFSEYIDEARDKMEQANEKFNEAKDLRAEGDDEGAKQALEDAKSVTREAHEALKEAHKVLMELVHMINESGEDFDPDEVDEEEEVEVVEDEEEEEIEDEEEDEEEEAECTVDADCDEGYVCVDSECEEAEEEAECTEDADCDEGYVCVDNECQEEAT
;
A
#
# COMPACT_ATOMS: atom_id res chain seq x y z
N MET A 1 6.77 37.64 -27.44
CA MET A 1 7.02 36.38 -28.17
C MET A 1 7.83 35.36 -27.36
N LYS A 2 8.96 35.72 -26.71
CA LYS A 2 9.76 34.78 -25.89
C LYS A 2 9.05 34.28 -24.61
N GLN A 3 8.26 35.13 -23.93
CA GLN A 3 7.52 34.76 -22.72
C GLN A 3 6.32 33.81 -22.95
N LEU A 4 5.81 33.71 -24.19
CA LEU A 4 4.71 32.80 -24.56
C LEU A 4 5.21 31.39 -24.88
N TRP A 5 6.51 31.23 -25.21
CA TRP A 5 7.14 29.95 -25.46
C TRP A 5 7.55 29.25 -24.16
N SER A 6 7.99 30.00 -23.13
CA SER A 6 8.37 29.43 -21.82
C SER A 6 7.19 28.70 -21.15
N VAL A 7 6.00 29.32 -21.13
CA VAL A 7 4.77 28.71 -20.59
C VAL A 7 4.26 27.54 -21.44
N LEU A 8 4.59 27.50 -22.73
CA LEU A 8 4.21 26.41 -23.61
C LEU A 8 5.05 25.15 -23.35
N VAL A 9 6.33 25.30 -23.00
CA VAL A 9 7.24 24.22 -22.59
C VAL A 9 6.92 23.75 -21.16
N LEU A 10 6.67 24.67 -20.22
CA LEU A 10 6.30 24.39 -18.83
C LEU A 10 4.98 23.59 -18.70
N VAL A 11 3.99 23.91 -19.55
CA VAL A 11 2.70 23.21 -19.58
C VAL A 11 2.82 21.89 -20.34
N MET A 12 3.66 21.78 -21.39
CA MET A 12 3.87 20.50 -22.09
C MET A 12 4.63 19.47 -21.24
N PHE A 13 5.53 19.89 -20.36
CA PHE A 13 6.21 19.00 -19.41
C PHE A 13 5.27 18.52 -18.28
N LEU A 14 4.35 19.37 -17.82
CA LEU A 14 3.25 18.94 -16.92
C LEU A 14 2.26 17.96 -17.57
N LEU A 15 2.16 17.95 -18.90
CA LEU A 15 1.25 17.09 -19.66
C LEU A 15 1.80 15.68 -19.92
N SER A 16 3.11 15.43 -19.76
CA SER A 16 3.77 14.15 -20.07
C SER A 16 4.05 13.23 -18.87
N VAL A 17 3.94 13.71 -17.62
CA VAL A 17 4.42 12.98 -16.42
C VAL A 17 3.34 12.13 -15.72
N LEU A 18 2.18 11.84 -16.34
CA LEU A 18 1.13 11.04 -15.68
C LEU A 18 0.44 10.01 -16.61
N PRO A 19 0.87 8.74 -16.53
CA PRO A 19 -0.05 7.62 -16.34
C PRO A 19 0.20 6.92 -14.99
N LEU A 20 -0.73 6.05 -14.60
CA LEU A 20 -0.71 5.12 -13.46
C LEU A 20 -1.27 5.65 -12.13
N ALA A 21 -2.59 5.81 -12.14
CA ALA A 21 -3.38 5.58 -10.93
C ALA A 21 -3.26 4.10 -10.53
N LEU A 22 -3.07 3.89 -9.22
CA LEU A 22 -3.18 2.62 -8.51
C LEU A 22 -4.33 1.76 -9.04
N ALA A 23 -4.04 0.46 -9.13
CA ALA A 23 -4.90 -0.59 -9.62
C ALA A 23 -6.33 -0.50 -9.03
N GLU A 24 -7.29 -0.61 -9.95
CA GLU A 24 -8.68 -0.89 -9.65
C GLU A 24 -8.78 -2.28 -9.02
N ASP A 25 -9.09 -2.36 -7.73
CA ASP A 25 -9.76 -3.54 -7.19
C ASP A 25 -11.26 -3.44 -7.44
N THR A 26 -11.69 -4.44 -8.18
CA THR A 26 -13.06 -4.86 -8.44
C THR A 26 -13.83 -5.14 -7.15
N ASN A 27 -15.13 -4.83 -7.22
CA ASN A 27 -16.15 -5.15 -6.23
C ASN A 27 -15.97 -6.50 -5.50
N THR A 28 -15.84 -6.43 -4.19
CA THR A 28 -16.51 -7.35 -3.25
C THR A 28 -16.93 -6.54 -2.03
N SER A 29 -18.19 -6.15 -2.01
CA SER A 29 -18.85 -5.64 -0.82
C SER A 29 -19.34 -6.85 -0.03
N ASP A 30 -18.68 -7.19 1.07
CA ASP A 30 -19.29 -8.01 2.11
C ASP A 30 -20.35 -7.15 2.80
N GLU A 31 -21.55 -7.22 2.26
CA GLU A 31 -22.73 -6.64 2.87
C GLU A 31 -23.25 -7.63 3.93
N ASP A 32 -23.54 -7.15 5.14
CA ASP A 32 -24.13 -7.95 6.23
C ASP A 32 -25.40 -8.68 5.75
N THR A 33 -25.25 -9.94 5.34
CA THR A 33 -26.37 -10.81 4.98
C THR A 33 -26.64 -11.77 6.13
N VAL A 34 -27.91 -11.91 6.48
CA VAL A 34 -28.41 -12.77 7.57
C VAL A 34 -29.20 -13.90 6.94
N GLU A 35 -28.77 -15.14 7.15
CA GLU A 35 -29.54 -16.31 6.71
C GLU A 35 -30.67 -16.59 7.71
N VAL A 36 -31.91 -16.49 7.24
CA VAL A 36 -33.12 -16.72 8.01
C VAL A 36 -33.79 -18.01 7.53
N GLU A 37 -34.03 -18.93 8.45
CA GLU A 37 -34.83 -20.14 8.19
C GLU A 37 -36.30 -19.84 8.52
N LEU A 38 -37.15 -19.79 7.50
CA LEU A 38 -38.58 -19.49 7.64
C LEU A 38 -39.42 -20.75 7.38
N ASP A 39 -40.35 -21.04 8.30
CA ASP A 39 -41.35 -22.09 8.13
C ASP A 39 -42.62 -21.50 7.53
N ILE A 40 -42.90 -21.91 6.29
CA ILE A 40 -44.04 -21.40 5.51
C ILE A 40 -45.24 -22.35 5.53
N SER A 41 -45.18 -23.47 6.27
CA SER A 41 -46.27 -24.44 6.28
C SER A 41 -47.51 -23.92 7.01
N GLU A 42 -48.67 -24.12 6.38
CA GLU A 42 -49.96 -23.99 7.07
C GLU A 42 -50.09 -25.12 8.11
N ASP A 43 -50.71 -24.83 9.26
CA ASP A 43 -50.82 -25.73 10.43
C ASP A 43 -51.51 -27.09 10.14
N THR A 44 -51.94 -27.33 8.91
CA THR A 44 -52.61 -28.55 8.44
C THR A 44 -51.71 -29.53 7.68
N GLU A 45 -50.46 -29.19 7.37
CA GLU A 45 -49.54 -30.10 6.65
C GLU A 45 -48.65 -30.91 7.61
N PRO A 46 -48.48 -32.23 7.40
CA PRO A 46 -47.74 -33.11 8.31
C PRO A 46 -46.21 -32.95 8.23
N THR A 47 -45.69 -32.17 7.28
CA THR A 47 -44.25 -31.95 7.09
C THR A 47 -43.96 -30.46 6.90
N PRO A 48 -43.25 -29.79 7.84
CA PRO A 48 -42.95 -28.38 7.72
C PRO A 48 -41.99 -28.12 6.56
N GLN A 49 -42.35 -27.19 5.68
CA GLN A 49 -41.49 -26.71 4.61
C GLN A 49 -40.65 -25.54 5.12
N ARG A 50 -39.34 -25.77 5.28
CA ARG A 50 -38.37 -24.75 5.69
C ARG A 50 -37.67 -24.18 4.47
N ILE A 51 -37.63 -22.86 4.37
CA ILE A 51 -36.89 -22.15 3.32
C ILE A 51 -35.78 -21.34 3.99
N LYS A 52 -34.57 -21.41 3.42
CA LYS A 52 -33.42 -20.57 3.80
C LYS A 52 -33.41 -19.32 2.92
N ILE A 53 -33.47 -18.15 3.55
CA ILE A 53 -33.55 -16.86 2.86
C ILE A 53 -32.39 -15.99 3.35
N LYS A 54 -31.60 -15.43 2.43
CA LYS A 54 -30.56 -14.45 2.77
C LYS A 54 -31.17 -13.05 2.76
N VAL A 55 -31.19 -12.40 3.92
CA VAL A 55 -31.80 -11.09 4.14
C VAL A 55 -30.72 -10.09 4.52
N ARG A 56 -30.68 -8.93 3.86
CA ARG A 56 -29.71 -7.88 4.18
C ARG A 56 -30.29 -6.95 5.24
N ALA A 57 -29.98 -7.20 6.50
CA ALA A 57 -30.54 -6.44 7.61
C ALA A 57 -29.51 -6.23 8.74
N ARG A 58 -29.46 -5.02 9.29
CA ARG A 58 -28.60 -4.66 10.45
C ARG A 58 -29.34 -4.78 11.77
N THR A 59 -30.66 -4.80 11.73
CA THR A 59 -31.52 -4.95 12.91
C THR A 59 -32.59 -6.00 12.69
N THR A 60 -33.10 -6.58 13.78
CA THR A 60 -34.25 -7.49 13.72
C THR A 60 -35.48 -6.81 13.11
N THR A 61 -35.65 -5.50 13.29
CA THR A 61 -36.76 -4.74 12.70
C THR A 61 -36.63 -4.60 11.18
N GLU A 62 -35.43 -4.35 10.66
CA GLU A 62 -35.19 -4.33 9.21
C GLU A 62 -35.44 -5.70 8.57
N CYS A 63 -34.97 -6.78 9.21
CA CYS A 63 -35.22 -8.15 8.77
C CYS A 63 -36.73 -8.46 8.69
N VAL A 64 -37.48 -8.07 9.72
CA VAL A 64 -38.93 -8.28 9.77
C VAL A 64 -39.64 -7.51 8.68
N ASN A 65 -39.31 -6.23 8.48
CA ASN A 65 -39.94 -5.41 7.44
C ASN A 65 -39.68 -5.97 6.03
N GLN A 66 -38.45 -6.43 5.77
CA GLN A 66 -38.08 -7.01 4.48
C GLN A 66 -38.81 -8.33 4.21
N LEU A 67 -38.79 -9.25 5.18
CA LEU A 67 -39.48 -10.54 5.04
C LEU A 67 -41.00 -10.40 5.03
N GLN A 68 -41.58 -9.43 5.75
CA GLN A 68 -43.03 -9.19 5.72
C GLN A 68 -43.49 -8.61 4.38
N ALA A 69 -42.65 -7.83 3.70
CA ALA A 69 -42.94 -7.32 2.36
C ALA A 69 -42.88 -8.43 1.30
N GLU A 70 -41.97 -9.39 1.46
CA GLU A 70 -41.78 -10.51 0.53
C GLU A 70 -42.76 -11.66 0.78
N TYR A 71 -43.14 -11.90 2.04
CA TYR A 71 -44.03 -12.98 2.47
C TYR A 71 -45.23 -12.43 3.29
N PRO A 72 -46.17 -11.71 2.66
CA PRO A 72 -47.27 -11.06 3.35
C PRO A 72 -48.25 -12.05 4.02
N ASP A 73 -48.32 -13.29 3.52
CA ASP A 73 -49.20 -14.34 4.03
C ASP A 73 -48.64 -15.07 5.26
N VAL A 74 -47.35 -14.86 5.58
CA VAL A 74 -46.73 -15.45 6.77
C VAL A 74 -47.05 -14.57 7.98
N PRO A 75 -47.55 -15.14 9.10
CA PRO A 75 -47.83 -14.36 10.31
C PRO A 75 -46.58 -13.63 10.80
N GLU A 76 -46.69 -12.33 11.05
CA GLU A 76 -45.58 -11.47 11.51
C GLU A 76 -44.85 -12.04 12.74
N LEU A 77 -45.57 -12.73 13.62
CA LEU A 77 -45.00 -13.39 14.79
C LEU A 77 -43.96 -14.47 14.42
N ARG A 78 -44.18 -15.23 13.33
CA ARG A 78 -43.24 -16.24 12.83
C ARG A 78 -42.01 -15.59 12.21
N ILE A 79 -42.21 -14.54 11.41
CA ILE A 79 -41.10 -13.76 10.82
C ILE A 79 -40.23 -13.12 11.92
N ARG A 80 -40.85 -12.51 12.93
CA ARG A 80 -40.15 -11.94 14.09
C ARG A 80 -39.35 -13.00 14.85
N ALA A 81 -39.91 -14.18 15.08
CA ALA A 81 -39.20 -15.26 15.75
C ALA A 81 -38.00 -15.77 14.94
N ALA A 82 -38.16 -15.93 13.61
CA ALA A 82 -37.10 -16.36 12.71
C ALA A 82 -35.96 -15.32 12.63
N CYS A 83 -36.28 -14.03 12.46
CA CYS A 83 -35.30 -12.95 12.50
C CYS A 83 -34.59 -12.85 13.86
N ALA A 84 -35.32 -12.98 14.98
CA ALA A 84 -34.71 -12.95 16.31
C ALA A 84 -33.74 -14.11 16.52
N LEU A 85 -34.09 -15.33 16.09
CA LEU A 85 -33.21 -16.50 16.14
C LEU A 85 -31.97 -16.32 15.27
N ALA A 86 -32.11 -15.77 14.06
CA ALA A 86 -30.98 -15.53 13.16
C ALA A 86 -29.99 -14.51 13.76
N PHE A 87 -30.49 -13.42 14.35
CA PHE A 87 -29.67 -12.45 15.07
C PHE A 87 -29.09 -13.00 16.38
N GLN A 88 -29.78 -13.91 17.05
CA GLN A 88 -29.25 -14.59 18.24
C GLN A 88 -28.10 -15.55 17.89
N ARG A 89 -28.20 -16.27 16.76
CA ARG A 89 -27.10 -17.10 16.24
C ARG A 89 -25.89 -16.23 15.89
N MET A 90 -26.12 -15.13 15.18
CA MET A 90 -25.06 -14.17 14.84
C MET A 90 -24.40 -13.54 16.08
N THR A 91 -25.18 -13.19 17.10
CA THR A 91 -24.63 -12.63 18.36
C THR A 91 -23.88 -13.67 19.18
N ARG A 92 -24.31 -14.94 19.18
CA ARG A 92 -23.55 -16.04 19.80
C ARG A 92 -22.24 -16.32 19.08
N GLN A 93 -22.23 -16.34 17.76
CA GLN A 93 -20.99 -16.42 16.97
C GLN A 93 -20.05 -15.25 17.29
N ARG A 94 -20.58 -14.05 17.52
CA ARG A 94 -19.80 -12.88 17.92
C ARG A 94 -19.33 -12.88 19.39
N GLN A 95 -19.89 -13.72 20.26
CA GLN A 95 -19.68 -13.66 21.71
C GLN A 95 -18.82 -14.76 22.31
N GLY A 96 -18.43 -15.81 21.57
CA GLY A 96 -17.41 -16.77 22.02
C GLY A 96 -17.46 -17.15 23.51
N GLU A 97 -18.46 -17.92 23.95
CA GLU A 97 -18.44 -18.61 25.26
C GLU A 97 -18.33 -20.12 24.97
N ILE A 98 -17.23 -20.81 25.26
CA ILE A 98 -16.50 -20.98 26.54
C ILE A 98 -17.39 -21.56 27.64
N GLU A 99 -17.53 -22.88 27.63
CA GLU A 99 -17.46 -23.69 28.85
C GLU A 99 -16.56 -24.90 28.56
N ARG A 100 -15.24 -24.79 28.81
CA ARG A 100 -14.39 -25.97 29.02
C ARG A 100 -14.36 -26.29 30.52
N PRO A 101 -14.47 -27.57 30.91
CA PRO A 101 -14.45 -27.98 32.31
C PRO A 101 -13.05 -27.75 32.93
N PRO A 102 -12.95 -27.58 34.26
CA PRO A 102 -11.68 -27.27 34.91
C PRO A 102 -10.73 -28.46 34.85
N MET A 103 -9.51 -28.25 34.33
CA MET A 103 -8.42 -29.19 34.48
C MET A 103 -7.96 -29.27 35.95
N PRO A 104 -7.56 -30.46 36.44
CA PRO A 104 -7.11 -30.64 37.81
C PRO A 104 -5.71 -30.03 38.00
N PRO A 105 -5.42 -29.43 39.16
CA PRO A 105 -4.12 -28.81 39.41
C PRO A 105 -3.11 -29.85 39.92
N GLY A 106 -1.90 -29.80 39.38
CA GLY A 106 -0.71 -30.32 40.05
C GLY A 106 0.12 -31.29 39.22
N MET A 107 1.03 -30.75 38.41
CA MET A 107 2.37 -31.29 38.24
C MET A 107 3.34 -30.11 38.16
N GLU A 108 4.09 -29.93 39.24
CA GLU A 108 5.34 -29.17 39.24
C GLU A 108 6.40 -30.06 38.60
N GLU A 109 7.04 -29.60 37.53
CA GLU A 109 8.32 -30.15 37.07
C GLU A 109 9.37 -29.05 37.18
N GLU A 110 10.13 -29.11 38.27
CA GLU A 110 11.51 -28.64 38.32
C GLU A 110 12.40 -29.72 37.69
N GLY A 111 13.40 -29.30 36.91
CA GLY A 111 14.60 -30.10 36.71
C GLY A 111 15.20 -29.98 35.31
N ASP A 112 16.31 -29.26 35.23
CA ASP A 112 17.27 -29.30 34.13
C ASP A 112 17.55 -30.75 33.67
N GLU A 113 17.22 -31.08 32.42
CA GLU A 113 17.61 -32.38 31.83
C GLU A 113 17.89 -32.28 30.31
N ASP A 114 19.19 -32.35 30.01
CA ASP A 114 19.83 -32.96 28.84
C ASP A 114 19.17 -32.85 27.44
N THR A 115 19.84 -32.03 26.61
CA THR A 115 19.80 -31.90 25.13
C THR A 115 19.75 -33.19 24.27
N ALA A 116 19.71 -34.39 24.86
CA ALA A 116 19.61 -35.66 24.15
C ALA A 116 18.15 -36.17 23.98
N GLU A 117 17.20 -35.79 24.85
CA GLU A 117 15.78 -36.20 24.74
C GLU A 117 14.90 -35.22 23.93
N ALA A 118 15.42 -34.04 23.58
CA ALA A 118 14.74 -33.13 22.63
C ALA A 118 14.77 -33.69 21.19
N ARG A 119 15.81 -34.44 20.81
CA ARG A 119 16.03 -34.94 19.44
C ARG A 119 14.93 -35.88 18.90
N PRO A 120 14.35 -36.81 19.68
CA PRO A 120 13.23 -37.63 19.21
C PRO A 120 11.92 -36.85 19.03
N ARG A 121 11.66 -35.82 19.85
CA ARG A 121 10.47 -34.96 19.74
C ARG A 121 10.55 -34.08 18.49
N LEU A 122 11.74 -33.54 18.20
CA LEU A 122 12.03 -32.77 16.99
C LEU A 122 11.71 -33.52 15.69
N ILE A 123 12.13 -34.78 15.61
CA ILE A 123 11.88 -35.62 14.43
C ILE A 123 10.39 -35.97 14.31
N SER A 124 9.63 -35.98 15.42
CA SER A 124 8.18 -36.16 15.36
C SER A 124 7.43 -34.90 14.90
N ALA A 125 7.92 -33.70 15.24
CA ALA A 125 7.38 -32.42 14.76
C ALA A 125 7.61 -32.27 13.25
N ILE A 126 8.83 -32.52 12.78
CA ILE A 126 9.14 -32.63 11.34
C ILE A 126 8.36 -33.80 10.70
N GLY A 127 8.01 -34.81 11.48
CA GLY A 127 7.25 -35.98 11.05
C GLY A 127 5.78 -35.70 10.71
N VAL A 128 5.24 -34.55 11.13
CA VAL A 128 3.93 -34.05 10.66
C VAL A 128 4.01 -33.68 9.16
N ARG A 129 5.18 -33.24 8.72
CA ARG A 129 5.46 -32.93 7.31
C ARG A 129 5.87 -34.20 6.57
N ARG A 130 5.22 -34.49 5.45
CA ARG A 130 5.38 -35.74 4.68
C ARG A 130 6.71 -35.78 3.89
N LEU A 131 7.84 -35.65 4.59
CA LEU A 131 9.16 -35.71 4.00
C LEU A 131 9.46 -37.12 3.49
N THR A 132 10.02 -37.22 2.30
CA THR A 132 10.61 -38.47 1.81
C THR A 132 11.76 -38.90 2.73
N ALA A 133 12.08 -40.20 2.78
CA ALA A 133 13.20 -40.68 3.58
C ALA A 133 14.54 -39.97 3.27
N ALA A 134 14.73 -39.53 2.01
CA ALA A 134 15.87 -38.73 1.60
C ALA A 134 15.82 -37.32 2.20
N GLN A 135 14.67 -36.65 2.15
CA GLN A 135 14.46 -35.34 2.76
C GLN A 135 14.61 -35.40 4.29
N THR A 136 14.07 -36.41 4.97
CA THR A 136 14.30 -36.61 6.41
C THR A 136 15.78 -36.75 6.74
N GLN A 137 16.54 -37.47 5.90
CA GLN A 137 17.99 -37.60 6.09
C GLN A 137 18.73 -36.27 5.87
N ARG A 138 18.30 -35.47 4.89
CA ARG A 138 18.84 -34.11 4.66
C ARG A 138 18.52 -33.17 5.81
N ALA A 139 17.28 -33.14 6.30
CA ALA A 139 16.87 -32.37 7.47
C ALA A 139 17.72 -32.72 8.70
N ARG A 140 17.93 -34.02 8.96
CA ARG A 140 18.84 -34.48 10.02
C ARG A 140 20.27 -33.97 9.84
N SER A 141 20.78 -33.97 8.62
CA SER A 141 22.13 -33.48 8.36
C SER A 141 22.29 -31.98 8.64
N ILE A 142 21.24 -31.18 8.42
CA ILE A 142 21.21 -29.75 8.74
C ILE A 142 21.19 -29.57 10.26
N MET A 143 20.26 -30.23 10.96
CA MET A 143 20.15 -30.18 12.42
C MET A 143 21.39 -30.71 13.15
N GLU A 144 22.09 -31.70 12.58
CA GLU A 144 23.35 -32.20 13.14
C GLU A 144 24.51 -31.22 12.93
N ALA A 145 24.50 -30.46 11.83
CA ALA A 145 25.52 -29.47 11.54
C ALA A 145 25.32 -28.16 12.35
N MET A 146 24.07 -27.79 12.64
CA MET A 146 23.69 -26.53 13.29
C MET A 146 22.60 -26.79 14.35
N PRO A 147 22.93 -27.48 15.47
CA PRO A 147 21.95 -27.85 16.48
C PRO A 147 21.27 -26.65 17.14
N GLU A 148 21.97 -25.51 17.24
CA GLU A 148 21.44 -24.25 17.77
C GLU A 148 20.41 -23.57 16.86
N LYS A 149 20.26 -24.03 15.61
CA LYS A 149 19.28 -23.54 14.64
C LYS A 149 18.23 -24.60 14.28
N ALA A 150 18.16 -25.70 15.03
CA ALA A 150 17.23 -26.78 14.71
C ALA A 150 15.76 -26.35 14.81
N GLU A 151 15.43 -25.52 15.80
CA GLU A 151 14.10 -24.94 15.98
C GLU A 151 13.68 -24.04 14.82
N ILE A 152 14.61 -23.39 14.13
CA ILE A 152 14.30 -22.60 12.92
C ILE A 152 13.78 -23.51 11.82
N LEU A 153 14.43 -24.66 11.61
CA LEU A 153 14.02 -25.62 10.58
C LEU A 153 12.63 -26.21 10.83
N GLU A 154 12.23 -26.32 12.10
CA GLU A 154 10.89 -26.79 12.50
C GLU A 154 9.79 -25.78 12.18
N ASN A 155 10.10 -24.48 12.24
CA ASN A 155 9.14 -23.41 12.08
C ASN A 155 9.13 -22.80 10.67
N LEU A 156 9.88 -23.33 9.70
CA LEU A 156 9.77 -22.92 8.30
C LEU A 156 8.42 -23.32 7.73
N ASP A 157 7.86 -22.59 6.77
CA ASP A 157 6.75 -23.11 5.96
C ASP A 157 7.18 -24.29 5.07
N ARG A 158 6.22 -25.01 4.50
CA ARG A 158 6.44 -26.23 3.71
C ARG A 158 7.24 -25.95 2.44
N ALA A 159 6.98 -24.85 1.75
CA ALA A 159 7.72 -24.44 0.56
C ALA A 159 9.20 -24.16 0.88
N ARG A 160 9.49 -23.33 1.89
CA ARG A 160 10.85 -23.03 2.34
C ARG A 160 11.58 -24.24 2.88
N LEU A 161 10.89 -25.11 3.62
CA LEU A 161 11.48 -26.37 4.06
C LEU A 161 11.84 -27.24 2.85
N LYS A 162 10.99 -27.32 1.82
CA LYS A 162 11.25 -28.07 0.60
C LYS A 162 12.46 -27.52 -0.15
N GLU A 163 12.52 -26.20 -0.39
CA GLU A 163 13.67 -25.52 -1.00
C GLU A 163 14.95 -25.79 -0.20
N CYS A 164 14.89 -25.61 1.11
CA CYS A 164 16.01 -25.84 2.03
C CYS A 164 16.55 -27.28 1.94
N LEU A 165 15.67 -28.25 1.74
CA LEU A 165 16.03 -29.65 1.62
C LEU A 165 16.50 -30.02 0.21
N GLU A 166 16.22 -29.21 -0.81
CA GLU A 166 16.76 -29.36 -2.17
C GLU A 166 18.20 -28.84 -2.26
N ASP A 167 18.49 -27.68 -1.65
CA ASP A 167 19.84 -27.12 -1.51
C ASP A 167 20.27 -26.99 -0.05
N VAL A 168 20.82 -28.09 0.48
CA VAL A 168 21.26 -28.18 1.87
C VAL A 168 22.38 -27.18 2.22
N GLU A 169 23.29 -26.87 1.29
CA GLU A 169 24.40 -25.95 1.58
C GLU A 169 23.94 -24.50 1.51
N GLY A 170 23.14 -24.13 0.49
CA GLY A 170 22.52 -22.81 0.43
C GLY A 170 21.61 -22.56 1.64
N CYS A 171 20.84 -23.56 2.07
CA CYS A 171 20.00 -23.43 3.25
C CYS A 171 20.80 -23.20 4.54
N LYS A 172 21.93 -23.89 4.73
CA LYS A 172 22.82 -23.63 5.87
C LYS A 172 23.35 -22.21 5.88
N GLU A 173 23.58 -21.62 4.70
CA GLU A 173 24.01 -20.24 4.59
C GLU A 173 22.87 -19.28 4.97
N LYS A 174 21.65 -19.48 4.43
CA LYS A 174 20.45 -18.71 4.80
C LYS A 174 20.14 -18.79 6.31
N ILE A 175 20.05 -20.00 6.88
CA ILE A 175 19.69 -20.23 8.30
C ILE A 175 20.69 -19.59 9.29
N ARG A 176 21.95 -19.37 8.90
CA ARG A 176 22.91 -18.67 9.78
C ARG A 176 22.42 -17.28 10.14
N ASN A 177 21.81 -16.59 9.17
CA ASN A 177 21.32 -15.23 9.29
C ASN A 177 19.88 -15.18 9.81
N TRP A 178 19.16 -16.30 9.84
CA TRP A 178 17.82 -16.34 10.40
C TRP A 178 17.85 -16.35 11.92
N VAL A 179 16.98 -15.56 12.54
CA VAL A 179 16.82 -15.51 13.99
C VAL A 179 15.38 -15.80 14.36
N GLN A 180 15.26 -16.68 15.35
CA GLN A 180 13.98 -17.05 15.93
C GLN A 180 13.64 -16.06 17.04
N LYS A 181 12.55 -15.32 16.85
CA LYS A 181 12.05 -14.37 17.85
C LYS A 181 10.74 -14.95 18.41
N THR A 182 10.69 -15.18 19.73
CA THR A 182 9.42 -15.51 20.40
C THR A 182 8.64 -14.21 20.56
N VAL A 183 7.57 -14.05 19.80
CA VAL A 183 6.78 -12.83 19.80
C VAL A 183 5.33 -13.18 20.03
N LYS A 184 4.64 -12.39 20.87
CA LYS A 184 3.20 -12.57 21.02
C LYS A 184 2.54 -12.42 19.66
N VAL A 185 1.70 -13.39 19.27
CA VAL A 185 0.93 -13.40 18.02
C VAL A 185 0.28 -12.03 17.72
N LYS A 186 -0.23 -11.38 18.76
CA LYS A 186 -0.83 -10.05 18.68
C LYS A 186 0.16 -8.97 18.20
N ASN A 187 1.42 -9.04 18.62
CA ASN A 187 2.47 -8.09 18.28
C ASN A 187 3.05 -8.34 16.88
N LEU A 188 3.05 -9.61 16.43
CA LEU A 188 3.40 -9.99 15.05
C LEU A 188 2.41 -9.46 14.02
N ILE A 189 1.14 -9.37 14.42
CA ILE A 189 0.08 -8.85 13.56
C ILE A 189 -0.08 -7.33 13.76
N ARG A 190 0.13 -6.80 14.97
CA ARG A 190 -0.15 -5.39 15.30
C ARG A 190 1.02 -4.76 16.08
N GLN A 191 1.66 -3.76 15.48
CA GLN A 191 2.63 -2.90 16.13
C GLN A 191 1.95 -1.82 17.01
N ARG A 192 0.68 -1.48 16.76
CA ARG A 192 -0.10 -0.58 17.61
C ARG A 192 -1.56 -1.00 17.78
N GLU A 193 -2.16 -0.59 18.91
CA GLU A 193 -3.57 -0.87 19.20
C GLU A 193 -4.50 0.23 18.71
N ILE A 194 -5.24 -0.05 17.64
CA ILE A 194 -6.27 0.87 17.13
C ILE A 194 -7.65 0.36 17.57
N THR A 195 -8.41 1.21 18.25
CA THR A 195 -9.78 0.83 18.64
C THR A 195 -10.64 0.56 17.41
N LYS A 196 -11.57 -0.41 17.48
CA LYS A 196 -12.51 -0.72 16.38
C LYS A 196 -13.26 0.52 15.86
N ASN A 197 -13.59 1.47 16.74
CA ASN A 197 -14.22 2.73 16.36
C ASN A 197 -13.29 3.60 15.50
N LYS A 198 -12.02 3.77 15.92
CA LYS A 198 -11.01 4.48 15.12
C LYS A 198 -10.78 3.81 13.76
N LEU A 199 -10.66 2.48 13.70
CA LEU A 199 -10.55 1.75 12.43
C LEU A 199 -11.76 2.01 11.51
N GLN A 200 -12.97 1.97 12.06
CA GLN A 200 -14.18 2.25 11.30
C GLN A 200 -14.24 3.71 10.82
N GLN A 201 -13.79 4.65 11.64
CA GLN A 201 -13.68 6.07 11.27
C GLN A 201 -12.67 6.26 10.13
N ALA A 202 -11.48 5.70 10.25
CA ALA A 202 -10.44 5.75 9.21
C ALA A 202 -10.93 5.10 7.91
N HIS A 203 -11.63 3.97 7.99
CA HIS A 203 -12.26 3.34 6.82
C HIS A 203 -13.30 4.24 6.14
N ASN A 204 -14.19 4.85 6.92
CA ASN A 204 -15.18 5.79 6.38
C ASN A 204 -14.52 7.04 5.78
N ALA A 205 -13.48 7.56 6.42
CA ALA A 205 -12.67 8.66 5.91
C ALA A 205 -12.02 8.28 4.57
N PHE A 206 -11.43 7.09 4.47
CA PHE A 206 -10.88 6.56 3.22
C PHE A 206 -11.93 6.48 2.11
N LEU A 207 -13.13 5.93 2.39
CA LEU A 207 -14.19 5.85 1.38
C LEU A 207 -14.67 7.24 0.94
N LYS A 208 -14.75 8.18 1.87
CA LYS A 208 -15.11 9.57 1.58
C LYS A 208 -14.05 10.24 0.69
N ALA A 209 -12.78 10.17 1.08
CA ALA A 209 -11.64 10.69 0.33
C ALA A 209 -11.51 10.01 -1.05
N LYS A 210 -11.74 8.70 -1.16
CA LYS A 210 -11.79 7.97 -2.44
C LYS A 210 -12.86 8.56 -3.37
N ASN A 211 -14.06 8.80 -2.86
CA ASN A 211 -15.14 9.38 -3.65
C ASN A 211 -14.84 10.84 -4.06
N GLN A 212 -14.27 11.63 -3.15
CA GLN A 212 -13.87 13.01 -3.44
C GLN A 212 -12.73 13.07 -4.47
N TYR A 213 -11.72 12.20 -4.35
CA TYR A 213 -10.66 12.02 -5.34
C TYR A 213 -11.22 11.71 -6.74
N LEU A 214 -12.19 10.80 -6.85
CA LEU A 214 -12.82 10.50 -8.14
C LEU A 214 -13.59 11.70 -8.71
N LYS A 215 -14.25 12.49 -7.86
CA LYS A 215 -14.92 13.73 -8.28
C LYS A 215 -13.91 14.77 -8.76
N ALA A 216 -12.86 15.03 -7.97
CA ALA A 216 -11.79 15.97 -8.30
C ALA A 216 -11.07 15.57 -9.59
N LYS A 217 -10.74 14.28 -9.76
CA LYS A 217 -10.16 13.73 -11.00
C LYS A 217 -11.05 14.01 -12.22
N ASN A 218 -12.35 13.74 -12.12
CA ASN A 218 -13.28 13.97 -13.22
C ASN A 218 -13.47 15.46 -13.53
N PHE A 219 -13.52 16.31 -12.50
CA PHE A 219 -13.58 17.76 -12.65
C PHE A 219 -12.32 18.28 -13.36
N GLN A 220 -11.14 17.91 -12.86
CA GLN A 220 -9.84 18.27 -13.42
C GLN A 220 -9.70 17.84 -14.88
N LEU A 221 -10.16 16.64 -15.24
CA LEU A 221 -10.16 16.17 -16.63
C LEU A 221 -11.02 17.05 -17.55
N ARG A 222 -12.19 17.51 -17.09
CA ARG A 222 -13.05 18.42 -17.88
C ARG A 222 -12.41 19.79 -18.00
N ALA A 223 -11.98 20.38 -16.90
CA ALA A 223 -11.32 21.68 -16.88
C ALA A 223 -10.08 21.69 -17.80
N ARG A 224 -9.26 20.64 -17.77
CA ARG A 224 -8.14 20.44 -18.70
C ARG A 224 -8.56 20.47 -20.16
N ASN A 225 -9.62 19.75 -20.51
CA ASN A 225 -10.09 19.66 -21.90
C ASN A 225 -10.64 21.00 -22.39
N GLU A 226 -11.40 21.71 -21.55
CA GLU A 226 -11.92 23.04 -21.85
C GLU A 226 -10.80 24.07 -22.02
N PHE A 227 -9.83 24.07 -21.10
CA PHE A 227 -8.63 24.89 -21.20
C PHE A 227 -7.85 24.63 -22.50
N ASN A 228 -7.60 23.36 -22.85
CA ASN A 228 -6.89 23.01 -24.09
C ASN A 228 -7.67 23.42 -25.35
N GLY A 229 -9.00 23.32 -25.31
CA GLY A 229 -9.89 23.78 -26.38
C GLY A 229 -9.77 25.29 -26.59
N LEU A 230 -9.91 26.08 -25.52
CA LEU A 230 -9.77 27.53 -25.55
C LEU A 230 -8.36 27.98 -25.94
N LYS A 231 -7.33 27.29 -25.45
CA LYS A 231 -5.93 27.53 -25.84
C LYS A 231 -5.73 27.40 -27.35
N THR A 232 -6.37 26.40 -27.96
CA THR A 232 -6.30 26.21 -29.42
C THR A 232 -6.99 27.36 -30.16
N GLN A 233 -8.16 27.79 -29.68
CA GLN A 233 -8.89 28.93 -30.25
C GLN A 233 -8.11 30.24 -30.12
N PHE A 234 -7.51 30.48 -28.95
CA PHE A 234 -6.68 31.64 -28.69
C PHE A 234 -5.47 31.70 -29.63
N ARG A 235 -4.80 30.58 -29.87
CA ARG A 235 -3.69 30.51 -30.83
C ARG A 235 -4.14 30.89 -32.25
N THR A 236 -5.28 30.35 -32.71
CA THR A 236 -5.84 30.69 -34.03
C THR A 236 -6.25 32.16 -34.14
N CYS A 237 -6.78 32.74 -33.05
CA CYS A 237 -7.10 34.16 -32.99
C CYS A 237 -5.83 35.03 -33.11
N GLN A 238 -4.76 34.69 -32.40
CA GLN A 238 -3.47 35.39 -32.47
C GLN A 238 -2.87 35.34 -33.89
N GLU A 239 -2.94 34.19 -34.56
CA GLU A 239 -2.45 34.02 -35.94
C GLU A 239 -3.25 34.84 -36.95
N SER A 240 -4.52 35.13 -36.64
CA SER A 240 -5.43 35.90 -37.51
C SER A 240 -5.25 37.42 -37.35
N GLY A 241 -4.50 37.88 -36.34
CA GLY A 241 -4.28 39.30 -36.04
C GLY A 241 -5.51 40.04 -35.50
N GLU A 242 -6.50 39.30 -35.00
CA GLU A 242 -7.72 39.86 -34.37
C GLU A 242 -7.46 40.23 -32.89
N ASP A 243 -8.34 41.05 -32.31
CA ASP A 243 -8.32 41.36 -30.87
C ASP A 243 -8.84 40.14 -30.08
N CYS A 244 -7.94 39.49 -29.32
CA CYS A 244 -8.22 38.27 -28.57
C CYS A 244 -8.42 38.50 -27.07
N SER A 245 -8.63 39.74 -26.62
CA SER A 245 -8.74 40.10 -25.20
C SER A 245 -9.85 39.35 -24.43
N GLU A 246 -10.98 39.06 -25.07
CA GLU A 246 -12.06 38.25 -24.45
C GLU A 246 -11.64 36.79 -24.25
N LEU A 247 -10.92 36.21 -25.22
CA LEU A 247 -10.40 34.85 -25.12
C LEU A 247 -9.27 34.75 -24.09
N GLU A 248 -8.49 35.80 -23.92
CA GLU A 248 -7.43 35.88 -22.90
C GLU A 248 -8.01 35.79 -21.48
N GLY A 249 -9.07 36.57 -21.19
CA GLY A 249 -9.76 36.49 -19.90
C GLY A 249 -10.41 35.12 -19.64
N GLN A 250 -11.03 34.51 -20.66
CA GLN A 250 -11.58 33.15 -20.55
C GLN A 250 -10.48 32.09 -20.34
N LEU A 251 -9.31 32.29 -20.97
CA LEU A 251 -8.19 31.38 -20.84
C LEU A 251 -7.61 31.42 -19.42
N LEU A 252 -7.49 32.61 -18.82
CA LEU A 252 -7.04 32.77 -17.44
C LEU A 252 -7.98 32.05 -16.47
N GLU A 253 -9.29 32.28 -16.59
CA GLU A 253 -10.28 31.63 -15.71
C GLU A 253 -10.24 30.10 -15.84
N LYS A 254 -10.12 29.58 -17.06
CA LYS A 254 -10.06 28.14 -17.30
C LYS A 254 -8.73 27.52 -16.89
N ALA A 255 -7.65 28.30 -16.90
CA ALA A 255 -6.37 27.89 -16.33
C ALA A 255 -6.49 27.73 -14.81
N LYS A 256 -7.09 28.71 -14.13
CA LYS A 256 -7.40 28.63 -12.69
C LYS A 256 -8.23 27.41 -12.35
N GLU A 257 -9.37 27.21 -13.02
CA GLU A 257 -10.23 26.05 -12.79
C GLU A 257 -9.47 24.71 -12.92
N ASN A 258 -8.58 24.61 -13.92
CA ASN A 258 -7.76 23.42 -14.11
C ASN A 258 -6.73 23.24 -13.00
N LEU A 259 -6.04 24.30 -12.57
CA LEU A 259 -5.04 24.26 -11.50
C LEU A 259 -5.67 23.93 -10.13
N ILE A 260 -6.79 24.58 -9.80
CA ILE A 260 -7.63 24.25 -8.64
C ILE A 260 -8.02 22.77 -8.68
N GLY A 261 -8.46 22.27 -9.83
CA GLY A 261 -8.78 20.86 -10.01
C GLY A 261 -7.58 19.92 -9.82
N ILE A 262 -6.37 20.35 -10.18
CA ILE A 262 -5.12 19.61 -9.91
C ILE A 262 -4.85 19.58 -8.42
N ALA A 263 -4.85 20.73 -7.74
CA ALA A 263 -4.62 20.83 -6.29
C ALA A 263 -5.63 19.97 -5.51
N ASP A 264 -6.93 20.09 -5.80
CA ASP A 264 -7.99 19.28 -5.17
C ASP A 264 -7.76 17.78 -5.39
N ARG A 265 -7.36 17.36 -6.60
CA ARG A 265 -7.09 15.94 -6.88
C ARG A 265 -5.90 15.44 -6.06
N LEU A 266 -4.87 16.27 -5.87
CA LEU A 266 -3.68 15.96 -5.09
C LEU A 266 -4.00 15.87 -3.59
N ILE A 267 -4.70 16.86 -3.03
CA ILE A 267 -5.18 16.86 -1.64
C ILE A 267 -5.99 15.58 -1.36
N GLN A 268 -6.94 15.26 -2.23
CA GLN A 268 -7.78 14.07 -2.05
C GLN A 268 -7.02 12.75 -2.27
N HIS A 269 -5.89 12.77 -2.97
CA HIS A 269 -5.00 11.61 -3.04
C HIS A 269 -4.27 11.42 -1.70
N LEU A 270 -3.76 12.51 -1.13
CA LEU A 270 -3.09 12.52 0.17
C LEU A 270 -4.01 12.11 1.32
N GLU A 271 -5.25 12.61 1.37
CA GLU A 271 -6.24 12.18 2.38
C GLU A 271 -6.52 10.68 2.33
N LYS A 272 -6.49 10.06 1.15
CA LYS A 272 -6.64 8.60 1.02
C LYS A 272 -5.44 7.85 1.60
N ILE A 273 -4.24 8.40 1.48
CA ILE A 273 -3.03 7.79 2.03
C ILE A 273 -3.03 7.98 3.55
N LYS A 274 -3.30 9.19 4.03
CA LYS A 274 -3.44 9.50 5.46
C LYS A 274 -4.43 8.55 6.15
N SER A 275 -5.63 8.39 5.61
CA SER A 275 -6.63 7.47 6.18
C SER A 275 -6.20 5.99 6.16
N ARG A 276 -5.29 5.59 5.26
CA ARG A 276 -4.71 4.24 5.26
C ARG A 276 -3.65 4.11 6.34
N VAL A 277 -2.76 5.10 6.47
CA VAL A 277 -1.78 5.18 7.55
C VAL A 277 -2.50 5.16 8.90
N GLU A 278 -3.52 5.98 9.13
CA GLU A 278 -4.33 6.01 10.36
C GLU A 278 -5.00 4.67 10.72
N SER A 279 -5.21 3.79 9.74
CA SER A 279 -5.82 2.47 9.93
C SER A 279 -4.81 1.32 10.00
N ALA A 280 -3.53 1.59 9.73
CA ALA A 280 -2.47 0.59 9.71
C ALA A 280 -2.09 0.23 11.15
N GLU A 281 -2.47 -0.95 11.61
CA GLU A 281 -2.14 -1.46 12.97
C GLU A 281 -0.69 -1.96 13.07
N ASN A 282 0.01 -2.04 11.96
CA ASN A 282 1.32 -2.67 11.71
C ASN A 282 2.40 -1.66 11.29
N ILE A 283 2.13 -0.40 11.55
CA ILE A 283 3.12 0.66 11.57
C ILE A 283 3.10 1.14 13.02
N ASP A 284 4.27 1.34 13.60
CA ASP A 284 4.42 1.89 14.94
C ASP A 284 3.81 3.30 15.02
N GLU A 285 3.50 3.74 16.24
CA GLU A 285 2.75 4.98 16.43
C GLU A 285 3.57 6.23 16.05
N GLU A 286 4.89 6.19 16.24
CA GLU A 286 5.80 7.30 15.97
C GLU A 286 5.89 7.53 14.46
N ASP A 287 6.20 6.48 13.71
CA ASP A 287 6.32 6.57 12.25
C ASP A 287 4.98 6.86 11.59
N ALA A 288 3.89 6.28 12.11
CA ALA A 288 2.56 6.62 11.62
C ALA A 288 2.25 8.11 11.82
N GLN A 289 2.66 8.71 12.95
CA GLN A 289 2.46 10.13 13.21
C GLN A 289 3.34 11.00 12.31
N THR A 290 4.62 10.65 12.15
CA THR A 290 5.55 11.33 11.23
C THR A 290 5.01 11.34 9.79
N MET A 291 4.46 10.22 9.31
CA MET A 291 3.82 10.15 8.00
C MET A 291 2.57 11.04 7.92
N ILE A 292 1.74 11.06 8.96
CA ILE A 292 0.52 11.88 9.00
C ILE A 292 0.87 13.38 8.98
N ASP A 293 1.85 13.80 9.77
CA ASP A 293 2.27 15.20 9.87
C ASP A 293 2.87 15.69 8.54
N ASN A 294 3.72 14.88 7.90
CA ASN A 294 4.22 15.15 6.56
C ASN A 294 3.08 15.28 5.53
N ILE A 295 2.07 14.41 5.59
CA ILE A 295 0.92 14.48 4.70
C ILE A 295 0.09 15.74 4.95
N ASP A 296 -0.14 16.12 6.21
CA ASP A 296 -0.90 17.31 6.57
C ASP A 296 -0.20 18.59 6.14
N ASN A 297 1.13 18.66 6.27
CA ASN A 297 1.92 19.79 5.77
C ASN A 297 1.77 19.94 4.25
N MET A 298 1.90 18.84 3.48
CA MET A 298 1.71 18.87 2.02
C MET A 298 0.27 19.23 1.61
N ILE A 299 -0.74 18.84 2.41
CA ILE A 299 -2.13 19.26 2.19
C ILE A 299 -2.25 20.77 2.41
N ALA A 300 -1.69 21.31 3.49
CA ALA A 300 -1.73 22.73 3.79
C ALA A 300 -1.06 23.58 2.70
N GLU A 301 0.11 23.17 2.20
CA GLU A 301 0.79 23.87 1.09
C GLU A 301 -0.03 23.86 -0.21
N LEU A 302 -0.74 22.75 -0.50
CA LEU A 302 -1.64 22.69 -1.65
C LEU A 302 -2.90 23.55 -1.48
N GLU A 303 -3.40 23.67 -0.24
CA GLU A 303 -4.51 24.57 0.08
C GLU A 303 -4.10 26.03 -0.08
N GLU A 304 -2.91 26.42 0.40
CA GLU A 304 -2.36 27.76 0.18
C GLU A 304 -2.17 28.05 -1.31
N ALA A 305 -1.51 27.14 -2.05
CA ALA A 305 -1.29 27.33 -3.48
C ALA A 305 -2.61 27.41 -4.26
N LYS A 306 -3.67 26.75 -3.78
CA LYS A 306 -5.02 26.87 -4.35
C LYS A 306 -5.62 28.26 -4.10
N GLU A 307 -5.44 28.83 -2.90
CA GLU A 307 -5.87 30.20 -2.60
C GLU A 307 -5.14 31.22 -3.50
N ASP A 308 -3.85 31.02 -3.73
CA ASP A 308 -3.06 31.86 -4.67
C ASP A 308 -3.59 31.78 -6.10
N VAL A 309 -3.95 30.57 -6.58
CA VAL A 309 -4.59 30.40 -7.89
C VAL A 309 -5.92 31.13 -7.97
N GLU A 310 -6.74 31.09 -6.91
CA GLU A 310 -8.00 31.82 -6.86
C GLU A 310 -7.79 33.34 -6.91
N ALA A 311 -6.78 33.84 -6.19
CA ALA A 311 -6.44 35.26 -6.11
C ALA A 311 -5.78 35.83 -7.38
N ALA A 312 -5.07 35.01 -8.15
CA ALA A 312 -4.27 35.44 -9.30
C ALA A 312 -5.07 36.27 -10.33
N SER A 313 -4.75 37.53 -10.50
CA SER A 313 -5.42 38.45 -11.42
C SER A 313 -4.81 38.44 -12.82
N ASP A 314 -3.59 37.94 -12.94
CA ASP A 314 -2.84 37.87 -14.18
C ASP A 314 -2.05 36.56 -14.32
N LYS A 315 -1.30 36.49 -15.40
CA LYS A 315 -0.54 35.31 -15.79
C LYS A 315 0.67 35.06 -14.89
N ASP A 316 1.36 36.11 -14.45
CA ASP A 316 2.59 35.98 -13.68
C ASP A 316 2.26 35.51 -12.26
N GLU A 317 1.18 36.03 -11.66
CA GLU A 317 0.62 35.53 -10.39
C GLU A 317 0.18 34.06 -10.51
N LEU A 318 -0.42 33.68 -11.64
CA LEU A 318 -0.86 32.30 -11.88
C LEU A 318 0.31 31.34 -12.12
N ASP A 319 1.37 31.80 -12.81
CA ASP A 319 2.60 31.03 -13.05
C ASP A 319 3.30 30.75 -11.70
N ALA A 320 3.40 31.76 -10.82
CA ALA A 320 3.96 31.59 -9.47
C ALA A 320 3.18 30.55 -8.63
N ALA A 321 1.84 30.62 -8.63
CA ALA A 321 1.01 29.64 -7.93
C ALA A 321 1.15 28.23 -8.53
N THR A 322 1.36 28.13 -9.84
CA THR A 322 1.62 26.86 -10.53
C THR A 322 2.95 26.25 -10.08
N ASP A 323 3.98 27.07 -9.92
CA ASP A 323 5.30 26.62 -9.46
C ASP A 323 5.26 26.11 -8.02
N LYS A 324 4.49 26.76 -7.14
CA LYS A 324 4.18 26.21 -5.81
C LYS A 324 3.57 24.80 -5.90
N ILE A 325 2.50 24.62 -6.68
CA ILE A 325 1.86 23.29 -6.86
C ILE A 325 2.86 22.25 -7.39
N ARG A 326 3.77 22.64 -8.29
CA ARG A 326 4.81 21.75 -8.82
C ARG A 326 5.81 21.32 -7.75
N ALA A 327 6.28 22.25 -6.94
CA ALA A 327 7.23 21.98 -5.87
C ALA A 327 6.65 20.95 -4.89
N VAL A 328 5.42 21.19 -4.41
CA VAL A 328 4.72 20.26 -3.52
C VAL A 328 4.54 18.90 -4.19
N TRP A 329 4.13 18.86 -5.46
CA TRP A 329 3.99 17.60 -6.19
C TRP A 329 5.30 16.82 -6.32
N LYS A 330 6.43 17.50 -6.57
CA LYS A 330 7.76 16.86 -6.73
C LYS A 330 8.18 16.16 -5.43
N GLN A 331 7.94 16.79 -4.29
CA GLN A 331 8.21 16.22 -2.97
C GLN A 331 7.21 15.10 -2.65
N MET A 332 5.92 15.39 -2.81
CA MET A 332 4.81 14.49 -2.51
C MET A 332 4.88 13.18 -3.30
N LYS A 333 5.17 13.22 -4.60
CA LYS A 333 5.08 12.04 -5.48
C LYS A 333 5.88 10.85 -4.94
N TYR A 334 7.04 11.11 -4.34
CA TYR A 334 7.88 10.07 -3.75
C TYR A 334 7.43 9.70 -2.33
N LYS A 335 7.27 10.69 -1.44
CA LYS A 335 6.85 10.47 -0.04
C LYS A 335 5.51 9.72 0.01
N ALA A 336 4.51 10.19 -0.73
CA ALA A 336 3.19 9.56 -0.83
C ALA A 336 3.26 8.13 -1.38
N PHE A 337 4.15 7.86 -2.34
CA PHE A 337 4.33 6.52 -2.88
C PHE A 337 5.00 5.59 -1.86
N ARG A 338 6.03 6.05 -1.14
CA ARG A 338 6.66 5.32 -0.04
C ARG A 338 5.72 5.04 1.12
N TYR A 339 4.89 6.01 1.53
CA TYR A 339 3.91 5.79 2.59
C TYR A 339 2.86 4.76 2.17
N ALA A 340 2.39 4.82 0.92
CA ALA A 340 1.46 3.83 0.40
C ALA A 340 2.09 2.43 0.33
N GLU A 341 3.35 2.35 -0.07
CA GLU A 341 4.15 1.12 -0.09
C GLU A 341 4.30 0.54 1.31
N ARG A 342 4.76 1.33 2.28
CA ARG A 342 4.99 0.87 3.65
C ARG A 342 3.73 0.29 4.29
N VAL A 343 2.58 0.91 4.03
CA VAL A 343 1.27 0.37 4.46
C VAL A 343 0.96 -0.97 3.76
N VAL A 344 1.27 -1.11 2.48
CA VAL A 344 1.07 -2.36 1.72
C VAL A 344 2.02 -3.44 2.23
N HIS A 345 3.32 -3.16 2.33
CA HIS A 345 4.34 -4.09 2.79
C HIS A 345 3.99 -4.63 4.17
N ALA A 346 3.72 -3.73 5.13
CA ALA A 346 3.33 -4.14 6.46
C ALA A 346 2.08 -5.04 6.43
N LYS A 347 1.09 -4.73 5.56
CA LYS A 347 -0.16 -5.50 5.50
C LYS A 347 0.06 -6.87 4.87
N VAL A 348 0.90 -6.95 3.86
CA VAL A 348 1.28 -8.21 3.21
C VAL A 348 2.12 -9.07 4.16
N GLY A 349 3.01 -8.48 4.95
CA GLY A 349 3.70 -9.17 6.04
C GLY A 349 2.73 -9.86 7.00
N GLN A 350 1.66 -9.18 7.43
CA GLN A 350 0.62 -9.84 8.24
C GLN A 350 -0.08 -11.01 7.53
N ILE A 351 -0.20 -10.97 6.19
CA ILE A 351 -0.78 -12.06 5.43
C ILE A 351 0.15 -13.26 5.47
N PHE A 352 1.46 -13.07 5.28
CA PHE A 352 2.43 -14.16 5.37
C PHE A 352 2.41 -14.85 6.73
N VAL A 353 2.48 -14.08 7.81
CA VAL A 353 2.40 -14.62 9.19
C VAL A 353 1.08 -15.37 9.43
N ARG A 354 -0.04 -14.88 8.89
CA ARG A 354 -1.33 -15.59 9.00
C ARG A 354 -1.35 -16.86 8.16
N SER A 355 -0.75 -16.84 6.97
CA SER A 355 -0.70 -17.98 6.06
C SER A 355 0.13 -19.12 6.64
N GLU A 356 1.29 -18.83 7.23
CA GLU A 356 2.15 -19.81 7.91
C GLU A 356 1.38 -20.55 9.03
N ARG A 357 0.69 -19.79 9.89
CA ARG A 357 -0.17 -20.37 10.93
C ARG A 357 -1.30 -21.22 10.38
N LEU A 358 -1.91 -20.74 9.30
CA LEU A 358 -3.01 -21.44 8.67
C LEU A 358 -2.53 -22.76 8.07
N GLU A 359 -1.33 -22.78 7.51
CA GLU A 359 -0.66 -23.98 7.02
C GLU A 359 -0.50 -25.01 8.14
N ASP A 360 0.06 -24.63 9.29
CA ASP A 360 0.22 -25.52 10.45
C ASP A 360 -1.11 -26.07 10.99
N LYS A 361 -2.17 -25.25 10.93
CA LYS A 361 -3.53 -25.69 11.31
C LYS A 361 -4.07 -26.71 10.31
N LEU A 362 -3.92 -26.44 9.01
CA LEU A 362 -4.35 -27.33 7.94
C LEU A 362 -3.60 -28.65 8.01
N GLU A 363 -2.28 -28.66 8.23
CA GLU A 363 -1.49 -29.89 8.42
C GLU A 363 -2.06 -30.75 9.55
N ARG A 364 -2.34 -30.15 10.72
CA ARG A 364 -2.95 -30.86 11.86
C ARG A 364 -4.34 -31.40 11.55
N VAL A 365 -5.12 -30.71 10.71
CA VAL A 365 -6.45 -31.18 10.27
C VAL A 365 -6.31 -32.37 9.34
N LEU A 366 -5.42 -32.28 8.35
CA LEU A 366 -5.16 -33.36 7.39
C LEU A 366 -4.63 -34.61 8.09
N GLU A 367 -3.76 -34.47 9.10
CA GLU A 367 -3.30 -35.60 9.90
C GLU A 367 -4.49 -36.32 10.58
N ARG A 368 -5.37 -35.58 11.26
CA ARG A 368 -6.56 -36.15 11.90
C ARG A 368 -7.50 -36.83 10.90
N LEU A 369 -7.64 -36.28 9.70
CA LEU A 369 -8.43 -36.89 8.63
C LEU A 369 -7.79 -38.20 8.14
N GLY A 370 -6.47 -38.21 7.96
CA GLY A 370 -5.70 -39.39 7.61
C GLY A 370 -5.81 -40.50 8.66
N GLU A 371 -5.76 -40.17 9.96
CA GLU A 371 -5.99 -41.11 11.06
C GLU A 371 -7.40 -41.72 11.05
N LYS A 372 -8.39 -40.95 10.60
CA LYS A 372 -9.77 -41.42 10.39
C LYS A 372 -9.93 -42.26 9.13
N GLY A 373 -8.87 -42.43 8.34
CA GLY A 373 -8.85 -43.21 7.10
C GLY A 373 -9.44 -42.47 5.90
N VAL A 374 -9.55 -41.14 5.97
CA VAL A 374 -9.89 -40.29 4.82
C VAL A 374 -8.66 -40.17 3.93
N ASP A 375 -8.83 -40.24 2.61
CA ASP A 375 -7.74 -39.99 1.68
C ASP A 375 -7.50 -38.48 1.57
N THR A 376 -6.33 -38.04 2.04
CA THR A 376 -5.93 -36.63 2.08
C THR A 376 -5.02 -36.25 0.92
N SER A 377 -4.74 -37.16 -0.02
CA SER A 377 -3.69 -36.94 -1.04
C SER A 377 -3.92 -35.65 -1.86
N GLU A 378 -5.15 -35.43 -2.36
CA GLU A 378 -5.49 -34.22 -3.13
C GLU A 378 -5.49 -32.96 -2.25
N MET A 379 -5.89 -33.07 -0.98
CA MET A 379 -5.83 -31.95 -0.03
C MET A 379 -4.39 -31.56 0.31
N GLU A 380 -3.49 -32.54 0.39
CA GLU A 380 -2.06 -32.32 0.61
C GLU A 380 -1.40 -31.63 -0.58
N ASP A 381 -1.79 -31.98 -1.81
CA ASP A 381 -1.33 -31.32 -3.04
C ASP A 381 -1.81 -29.85 -3.08
N LEU A 382 -3.07 -29.59 -2.71
CA LEU A 382 -3.57 -28.20 -2.58
C LEU A 382 -2.83 -27.42 -1.49
N LEU A 383 -2.45 -28.06 -0.38
CA LEU A 383 -1.67 -27.40 0.66
C LEU A 383 -0.23 -27.10 0.20
N ASP A 384 0.37 -27.96 -0.63
CA ASP A 384 1.65 -27.67 -1.30
C ASP A 384 1.51 -26.44 -2.22
N ASP A 385 0.51 -26.44 -3.10
CA ASP A 385 0.24 -25.31 -4.01
C ASP A 385 0.02 -24.00 -3.24
N PHE A 386 -0.73 -24.04 -2.13
CA PHE A 386 -0.93 -22.89 -1.25
C PHE A 386 0.40 -22.34 -0.73
N SER A 387 1.25 -23.20 -0.17
CA SER A 387 2.56 -22.82 0.38
C SER A 387 3.47 -22.24 -0.71
N GLU A 388 3.48 -22.86 -1.91
CA GLU A 388 4.27 -22.38 -3.07
C GLU A 388 3.83 -20.98 -3.52
N TYR A 389 2.52 -20.67 -3.57
CA TYR A 389 2.06 -19.32 -3.91
C TYR A 389 2.35 -18.27 -2.82
N ILE A 390 2.35 -18.67 -1.54
CA ILE A 390 2.73 -17.78 -0.44
C ILE A 390 4.22 -17.42 -0.52
N ASP A 391 5.07 -18.39 -0.83
CA ASP A 391 6.50 -18.17 -0.99
C ASP A 391 6.82 -17.33 -2.25
N GLU A 392 6.16 -17.60 -3.38
CA GLU A 392 6.25 -16.75 -4.58
C GLU A 392 5.85 -15.30 -4.28
N ALA A 393 4.77 -15.09 -3.52
CA ALA A 393 4.35 -13.76 -3.13
C ALA A 393 5.41 -13.05 -2.26
N ARG A 394 6.11 -13.80 -1.41
CA ARG A 394 7.16 -13.30 -0.53
C ARG A 394 8.40 -12.87 -1.31
N ASP A 395 8.89 -13.72 -2.21
CA ASP A 395 10.01 -13.40 -3.12
C ASP A 395 9.74 -12.14 -3.95
N LYS A 396 8.49 -11.98 -4.42
CA LYS A 396 8.06 -10.80 -5.17
C LYS A 396 8.00 -9.56 -4.30
N MET A 397 7.62 -9.67 -3.03
CA MET A 397 7.66 -8.52 -2.12
C MET A 397 9.09 -8.08 -1.82
N GLU A 398 10.02 -9.03 -1.65
CA GLU A 398 11.45 -8.74 -1.47
C GLU A 398 12.04 -8.03 -2.70
N GLN A 399 11.82 -8.58 -3.90
CA GLN A 399 12.22 -7.95 -5.16
C GLN A 399 11.61 -6.55 -5.34
N ALA A 400 10.37 -6.34 -4.90
CA ALA A 400 9.76 -5.02 -4.93
C ALA A 400 10.50 -4.07 -3.98
N ASN A 401 10.82 -4.50 -2.75
CA ASN A 401 11.54 -3.72 -1.75
C ASN A 401 12.94 -3.30 -2.24
N GLU A 402 13.68 -4.22 -2.87
CA GLU A 402 14.96 -3.90 -3.51
C GLU A 402 14.81 -2.78 -4.55
N LYS A 403 13.78 -2.85 -5.39
CA LYS A 403 13.50 -1.81 -6.41
C LYS A 403 13.09 -0.48 -5.79
N PHE A 404 12.47 -0.49 -4.62
CA PHE A 404 12.17 0.73 -3.87
C PHE A 404 13.42 1.38 -3.29
N ASN A 405 14.34 0.58 -2.75
CA ASN A 405 15.62 1.07 -2.25
C ASN A 405 16.50 1.60 -3.38
N GLU A 406 16.59 0.87 -4.50
CA GLU A 406 17.25 1.35 -5.72
C GLU A 406 16.69 2.71 -6.18
N ALA A 407 15.37 2.88 -6.13
CA ALA A 407 14.75 4.15 -6.49
C ALA A 407 15.04 5.30 -5.49
N LYS A 408 15.28 4.99 -4.21
CA LYS A 408 15.73 5.97 -3.21
C LYS A 408 17.15 6.41 -3.54
N ASP A 409 18.05 5.46 -3.75
CA ASP A 409 19.47 5.70 -3.94
C ASP A 409 19.73 6.48 -5.23
N LEU A 410 19.11 6.06 -6.35
CA LEU A 410 19.20 6.77 -7.63
C LEU A 410 18.75 8.23 -7.52
N ARG A 411 17.78 8.52 -6.64
CA ARG A 411 17.30 9.89 -6.44
C ARG A 411 18.25 10.72 -5.60
N ALA A 412 18.88 10.15 -4.58
CA ALA A 412 19.93 10.81 -3.81
C ALA A 412 21.13 11.15 -4.72
N GLU A 413 21.39 10.31 -5.72
CA GLU A 413 22.41 10.55 -6.76
C GLU A 413 21.97 11.55 -7.86
N GLY A 414 20.73 12.03 -7.84
CA GLY A 414 20.18 12.96 -8.83
C GLY A 414 19.67 12.32 -10.14
N ASP A 415 19.63 10.99 -10.24
CA ASP A 415 19.06 10.25 -11.38
C ASP A 415 17.53 10.09 -11.26
N ASP A 416 16.82 11.19 -11.55
CA ASP A 416 15.34 11.22 -11.54
C ASP A 416 14.69 10.23 -12.55
N GLU A 417 15.37 9.91 -13.66
CA GLU A 417 14.82 9.00 -14.69
C GLU A 417 15.00 7.54 -14.27
N GLY A 418 16.19 7.17 -13.78
CA GLY A 418 16.45 5.87 -13.18
C GLY A 418 15.56 5.59 -11.98
N ALA A 419 15.45 6.56 -11.05
CA ALA A 419 14.55 6.45 -9.91
C ALA A 419 13.11 6.21 -10.35
N LYS A 420 12.63 6.93 -11.38
CA LYS A 420 11.28 6.71 -11.92
C LYS A 420 11.09 5.30 -12.48
N GLN A 421 12.08 4.77 -13.22
CA GLN A 421 12.02 3.42 -13.77
C GLN A 421 11.98 2.37 -12.66
N ALA A 422 12.86 2.49 -11.65
CA ALA A 422 12.88 1.59 -10.50
C ALA A 422 11.53 1.58 -9.74
N LEU A 423 10.88 2.75 -9.57
CA LEU A 423 9.53 2.81 -8.98
C LEU A 423 8.45 2.17 -9.87
N GLU A 424 8.58 2.19 -11.19
CA GLU A 424 7.64 1.51 -12.10
C GLU A 424 7.83 -0.01 -12.04
N ASP A 425 9.07 -0.48 -11.97
CA ASP A 425 9.41 -1.89 -11.81
C ASP A 425 8.91 -2.40 -10.46
N ALA A 426 9.18 -1.69 -9.36
CA ALA A 426 8.69 -2.02 -8.02
C ALA A 426 7.16 -2.22 -8.02
N LYS A 427 6.40 -1.30 -8.64
CA LYS A 427 4.93 -1.43 -8.78
C LYS A 427 4.51 -2.67 -9.56
N SER A 428 5.27 -3.04 -10.59
CA SER A 428 4.97 -4.23 -11.38
C SER A 428 5.14 -5.47 -10.53
N VAL A 429 6.27 -5.58 -9.82
CA VAL A 429 6.57 -6.73 -8.97
C VAL A 429 5.59 -6.83 -7.80
N THR A 430 5.20 -5.72 -7.16
CA THR A 430 4.16 -5.73 -6.11
C THR A 430 2.81 -6.26 -6.64
N ARG A 431 2.47 -6.04 -7.92
CA ARG A 431 1.26 -6.64 -8.51
C ARG A 431 1.40 -8.13 -8.69
N GLU A 432 2.57 -8.62 -9.08
CA GLU A 432 2.85 -10.05 -9.20
C GLU A 432 2.70 -10.73 -7.83
N ALA A 433 3.25 -10.14 -6.77
CA ALA A 433 3.04 -10.60 -5.39
C ALA A 433 1.55 -10.69 -5.02
N HIS A 434 0.78 -9.67 -5.39
CA HIS A 434 -0.65 -9.64 -5.11
C HIS A 434 -1.44 -10.70 -5.89
N GLU A 435 -1.08 -10.98 -7.14
CA GLU A 435 -1.70 -12.06 -7.91
C GLU A 435 -1.36 -13.44 -7.34
N ALA A 436 -0.11 -13.67 -6.89
CA ALA A 436 0.26 -14.90 -6.19
C ALA A 436 -0.58 -15.10 -4.90
N LEU A 437 -0.78 -14.04 -4.10
CA LEU A 437 -1.68 -14.08 -2.93
C LEU A 437 -3.13 -14.40 -3.29
N LYS A 438 -3.62 -13.97 -4.47
CA LYS A 438 -4.97 -14.31 -4.94
C LYS A 438 -5.07 -15.78 -5.31
N GLU A 439 -4.06 -16.33 -5.98
CA GLU A 439 -4.04 -17.77 -6.30
C GLU A 439 -3.94 -18.62 -5.02
N ALA A 440 -3.08 -18.24 -4.07
CA ALA A 440 -3.03 -18.86 -2.74
C ALA A 440 -4.42 -18.89 -2.08
N HIS A 441 -5.14 -17.77 -2.09
CA HIS A 441 -6.49 -17.72 -1.51
C HIS A 441 -7.48 -18.64 -2.24
N LYS A 442 -7.43 -18.76 -3.57
CA LYS A 442 -8.32 -19.68 -4.30
C LYS A 442 -8.06 -21.13 -3.92
N VAL A 443 -6.80 -21.54 -3.89
CA VAL A 443 -6.37 -22.89 -3.50
C VAL A 443 -6.80 -23.20 -2.07
N LEU A 444 -6.59 -22.24 -1.14
CA LEU A 444 -7.06 -22.35 0.23
C LEU A 444 -8.58 -22.59 0.31
N MET A 445 -9.38 -21.83 -0.45
CA MET A 445 -10.83 -21.98 -0.43
C MET A 445 -11.28 -23.35 -0.95
N GLU A 446 -10.57 -23.89 -1.94
CA GLU A 446 -10.81 -25.26 -2.45
C GLU A 446 -10.46 -26.32 -1.38
N LEU A 447 -9.30 -26.18 -0.74
CA LEU A 447 -8.87 -27.06 0.35
C LEU A 447 -9.86 -27.04 1.54
N VAL A 448 -10.29 -25.86 1.99
CA VAL A 448 -11.29 -25.70 3.06
C VAL A 448 -12.62 -26.34 2.66
N HIS A 449 -13.02 -26.23 1.39
CA HIS A 449 -14.22 -26.89 0.90
C HIS A 449 -14.11 -28.42 1.00
N MET A 450 -12.99 -29.00 0.55
CA MET A 450 -12.75 -30.45 0.63
C MET A 450 -12.71 -30.97 2.08
N ILE A 451 -12.06 -30.23 2.98
CA ILE A 451 -12.03 -30.56 4.42
C ILE A 451 -13.45 -30.60 4.97
N ASN A 452 -14.26 -29.59 4.68
CA ASN A 452 -15.65 -29.53 5.16
C ASN A 452 -16.53 -30.66 4.57
N GLU A 453 -16.30 -31.07 3.32
CA GLU A 453 -16.98 -32.23 2.72
C GLU A 453 -16.61 -33.56 3.39
N SER A 454 -15.41 -33.66 3.97
CA SER A 454 -14.98 -34.83 4.74
C SER A 454 -15.63 -34.95 6.14
N GLY A 455 -16.41 -33.93 6.54
CA GLY A 455 -17.16 -33.91 7.80
C GLY A 455 -16.39 -33.33 9.00
N GLU A 456 -15.21 -32.74 8.78
CA GLU A 456 -14.50 -31.90 9.75
C GLU A 456 -14.95 -30.45 9.54
N ASP A 457 -15.42 -29.78 10.59
CA ASP A 457 -15.76 -28.35 10.53
C ASP A 457 -14.47 -27.54 10.73
N PHE A 458 -14.02 -26.85 9.69
CA PHE A 458 -12.82 -26.04 9.72
C PHE A 458 -13.15 -24.60 9.32
N ASP A 459 -12.89 -23.68 10.24
CA ASP A 459 -13.01 -22.25 10.03
C ASP A 459 -11.60 -21.61 9.97
N PRO A 460 -11.13 -21.15 8.79
CA PRO A 460 -9.82 -20.55 8.65
C PRO A 460 -9.67 -19.23 9.42
N ASP A 461 -10.77 -18.59 9.81
CA ASP A 461 -10.76 -17.32 10.56
C ASP A 461 -10.71 -17.50 12.08
N GLU A 462 -10.72 -18.74 12.59
CA GLU A 462 -10.61 -19.02 14.02
C GLU A 462 -9.21 -18.64 14.53
N VAL A 463 -9.13 -17.59 15.36
CA VAL A 463 -7.88 -17.07 15.92
C VAL A 463 -7.49 -17.89 17.16
N ASP A 464 -6.35 -18.56 17.13
CA ASP A 464 -5.76 -19.16 18.34
C ASP A 464 -5.03 -18.05 19.12
N GLU A 465 -5.38 -17.84 20.39
CA GLU A 465 -4.79 -16.80 21.26
C GLU A 465 -3.45 -17.20 21.91
N GLU A 466 -2.71 -18.18 21.36
CA GLU A 466 -1.50 -18.73 21.98
C GLU A 466 -0.24 -17.88 21.68
N GLU A 467 0.82 -18.01 22.50
CA GLU A 467 2.14 -17.37 22.27
C GLU A 467 2.93 -18.20 21.25
N GLU A 468 3.60 -17.56 20.28
CA GLU A 468 4.22 -18.28 19.16
C GLU A 468 5.61 -17.75 18.79
N VAL A 469 6.26 -18.52 17.92
CA VAL A 469 7.63 -18.35 17.47
C VAL A 469 7.59 -17.91 16.01
N GLU A 470 8.23 -16.79 15.68
CA GLU A 470 8.42 -16.34 14.30
C GLU A 470 9.89 -16.54 13.91
N VAL A 471 10.11 -17.08 12.71
CA VAL A 471 11.45 -17.12 12.08
C VAL A 471 11.53 -15.93 11.15
N VAL A 472 12.37 -14.96 11.50
CA VAL A 472 12.62 -13.79 10.67
C VAL A 472 14.05 -13.90 10.15
N GLU A 473 14.29 -13.45 8.93
CA GLU A 473 15.66 -13.14 8.53
C GLU A 473 16.10 -11.95 9.38
N ASP A 474 17.23 -12.04 10.10
CA ASP A 474 17.85 -10.83 10.64
C ASP A 474 18.44 -10.09 9.44
N GLU A 475 17.60 -9.31 8.77
CA GLU A 475 18.06 -8.06 8.23
C GLU A 475 18.55 -7.29 9.45
N GLU A 476 19.82 -6.87 9.46
CA GLU A 476 20.18 -5.72 10.28
C GLU A 476 19.15 -4.67 9.86
N GLU A 477 18.11 -4.46 10.69
CA GLU A 477 17.39 -3.21 10.71
C GLU A 477 18.52 -2.22 10.90
N GLU A 478 19.02 -1.67 9.79
CA GLU A 478 19.45 -0.29 9.83
C GLU A 478 18.22 0.38 10.41
N GLU A 479 18.27 0.62 11.74
CA GLU A 479 17.61 1.73 12.35
C GLU A 479 18.01 2.88 11.45
N ILE A 480 17.19 3.13 10.43
CA ILE A 480 17.21 4.36 9.68
C ILE A 480 16.73 5.34 10.74
N GLU A 481 17.66 5.76 11.60
CA GLU A 481 17.61 7.11 12.14
C GLU A 481 17.35 7.94 10.89
N ASP A 482 16.13 8.46 10.81
CA ASP A 482 15.77 9.57 9.93
C ASP A 482 16.66 10.73 10.38
N GLU A 483 17.96 10.65 10.08
CA GLU A 483 18.85 11.80 10.08
C GLU A 483 18.32 12.66 8.93
N GLU A 484 17.45 13.58 9.33
CA GLU A 484 17.14 14.84 8.65
C GLU A 484 18.47 15.53 8.32
N GLU A 485 19.15 15.09 7.26
CA GLU A 485 20.10 15.91 6.52
C GLU A 485 19.40 16.41 5.25
N ASP A 486 18.28 17.13 5.45
CA ASP A 486 18.02 18.29 4.61
C ASP A 486 18.94 19.39 5.15
N GLU A 487 20.24 19.33 4.81
CA GLU A 487 21.06 20.54 4.80
C GLU A 487 20.43 21.46 3.75
N GLU A 488 19.52 22.32 4.20
CA GLU A 488 19.15 23.54 3.49
C GLU A 488 20.45 24.34 3.29
N GLU A 489 21.14 24.09 2.18
CA GLU A 489 21.97 25.11 1.56
C GLU A 489 21.02 26.24 1.16
N GLU A 490 20.80 27.18 2.10
CA GLU A 490 20.09 28.41 1.81
C GLU A 490 20.81 29.11 0.65
N ALA A 491 20.13 29.14 -0.49
CA ALA A 491 20.49 29.96 -1.64
C ALA A 491 20.93 31.36 -1.19
N GLU A 492 22.18 31.75 -1.47
CA GLU A 492 22.72 33.05 -1.07
C GLU A 492 21.99 34.21 -1.76
N CYS A 493 21.43 33.96 -2.94
CA CYS A 493 20.63 34.91 -3.69
C CYS A 493 19.50 34.23 -4.47
N THR A 494 18.42 34.95 -4.71
CA THR A 494 17.33 34.53 -5.63
C THR A 494 17.13 35.49 -6.79
N VAL A 495 17.61 36.73 -6.63
CA VAL A 495 17.65 37.78 -7.66
C VAL A 495 18.94 38.59 -7.52
N ASP A 496 19.37 39.26 -8.59
CA ASP A 496 20.59 40.12 -8.57
C ASP A 496 20.56 41.21 -7.49
N ALA A 497 19.37 41.63 -7.05
CA ALA A 497 19.21 42.62 -5.99
C ALA A 497 19.58 42.09 -4.59
N ASP A 498 19.70 40.76 -4.45
CA ASP A 498 20.15 40.12 -3.22
C ASP A 498 21.69 40.12 -3.12
N CYS A 499 22.39 40.41 -4.23
CA CYS A 499 23.85 40.46 -4.31
C CYS A 499 24.42 41.87 -4.10
N ASP A 500 25.66 41.95 -3.59
CA ASP A 500 26.38 43.21 -3.42
C ASP A 500 26.69 43.89 -4.77
N GLU A 501 26.90 45.21 -4.75
CA GLU A 501 27.12 46.03 -5.95
C GLU A 501 28.35 45.54 -6.74
N GLY A 502 28.12 44.99 -7.94
CA GLY A 502 29.15 44.37 -8.80
C GLY A 502 29.00 42.85 -8.99
N TYR A 503 28.00 42.23 -8.36
CA TYR A 503 27.70 40.80 -8.46
C TYR A 503 26.29 40.57 -9.01
N VAL A 504 26.07 39.43 -9.68
CA VAL A 504 24.78 38.97 -10.21
C VAL A 504 24.49 37.56 -9.70
N CYS A 505 23.21 37.24 -9.56
CA CYS A 505 22.80 35.95 -9.01
C CYS A 505 22.79 34.89 -10.12
N VAL A 506 23.70 33.92 -10.02
CA VAL A 506 23.81 32.80 -10.97
C VAL A 506 23.71 31.50 -10.18
N ASP A 507 22.72 30.68 -10.51
CA ASP A 507 22.47 29.38 -9.87
C ASP A 507 22.42 29.41 -8.32
N SER A 508 21.93 30.53 -7.76
CA SER A 508 21.79 30.79 -6.31
C SER A 508 23.08 31.19 -5.57
N GLU A 509 24.15 31.51 -6.30
CA GLU A 509 25.39 32.11 -5.79
C GLU A 509 25.61 33.50 -6.42
N CYS A 510 26.15 34.45 -5.65
CA CYS A 510 26.50 35.77 -6.16
C CYS A 510 27.85 35.74 -6.88
N GLU A 511 27.83 35.72 -8.22
CA GLU A 511 29.04 35.74 -9.05
C GLU A 511 29.37 37.16 -9.51
N GLU A 512 30.66 37.46 -9.70
CA GLU A 512 31.12 38.79 -10.12
C GLU A 512 30.62 39.06 -11.55
N ALA A 513 29.93 40.18 -11.76
CA ALA A 513 29.35 40.50 -13.06
C ALA A 513 30.48 40.68 -14.09
N GLU A 514 30.55 39.81 -15.10
CA GLU A 514 31.51 39.95 -16.18
C GLU A 514 31.32 41.33 -16.84
N GLU A 515 32.42 42.10 -16.94
CA GLU A 515 32.42 43.47 -17.45
C GLU A 515 31.67 43.54 -18.79
N GLU A 516 30.64 44.39 -18.87
CA GLU A 516 29.85 44.53 -20.09
C GLU A 516 30.76 44.92 -21.26
N ALA A 517 30.69 44.12 -22.34
CA ALA A 517 31.35 44.37 -23.61
C ALA A 517 31.24 45.85 -24.03
N GLU A 518 32.37 46.55 -24.19
CA GLU A 518 32.39 47.98 -24.58
C GLU A 518 31.81 48.19 -25.99
N CYS A 519 31.90 47.18 -26.84
CA CYS A 519 31.33 47.19 -28.18
C CYS A 519 30.89 45.78 -28.60
N THR A 520 29.90 45.71 -29.48
CA THR A 520 29.51 44.46 -30.16
C THR A 520 29.73 44.53 -31.67
N GLU A 521 29.80 45.73 -32.21
CA GLU A 521 30.13 46.01 -33.60
C GLU A 521 30.95 47.31 -33.73
N ASP A 522 31.67 47.48 -34.85
CA ASP A 522 32.52 48.66 -35.09
C ASP A 522 31.76 49.99 -35.01
N ALA A 523 30.43 49.97 -35.20
CA ALA A 523 29.59 51.16 -35.10
C ALA A 523 29.37 51.65 -33.66
N ASP A 524 29.63 50.79 -32.67
CA ASP A 524 29.57 51.14 -31.25
C ASP A 524 30.82 51.93 -30.82
N CYS A 525 31.88 51.92 -31.63
CA CYS A 525 33.16 52.58 -31.36
C CYS A 525 33.25 54.00 -31.97
N ASP A 526 34.02 54.88 -31.29
CA ASP A 526 34.29 56.23 -31.78
C ASP A 526 35.10 56.24 -33.09
N GLU A 527 34.99 57.34 -33.86
CA GLU A 527 35.59 57.47 -35.19
C GLU A 527 37.13 57.29 -35.16
N GLY A 528 37.61 56.18 -35.73
CA GLY A 528 39.03 55.77 -35.72
C GLY A 528 39.33 54.51 -34.91
N TYR A 529 38.31 53.89 -34.29
CA TYR A 529 38.40 52.64 -33.54
C TYR A 529 37.50 51.56 -34.18
N VAL A 530 37.88 50.30 -34.01
CA VAL A 530 37.13 49.11 -34.45
C VAL A 530 36.94 48.14 -33.28
N CYS A 531 35.84 47.41 -33.29
CA CYS A 531 35.49 46.50 -32.21
C CYS A 531 36.26 45.18 -32.37
N VAL A 532 37.16 44.89 -31.43
CA VAL A 532 37.96 43.66 -31.42
C VAL A 532 37.83 43.02 -30.05
N ASP A 533 37.32 41.78 -30.03
CA ASP A 533 37.11 41.01 -28.80
C ASP A 533 36.31 41.78 -27.73
N ASN A 534 35.28 42.51 -28.17
CA ASN A 534 34.40 43.34 -27.35
C ASN A 534 35.03 44.62 -26.73
N GLU A 535 36.23 45.02 -27.19
CA GLU A 535 36.87 46.29 -26.84
C GLU A 535 37.10 47.16 -28.07
N CYS A 536 36.93 48.48 -27.95
CA CYS A 536 37.21 49.42 -29.05
C CYS A 536 38.72 49.70 -29.17
N GLN A 537 39.34 49.21 -30.25
CA GLN A 537 40.79 49.35 -30.49
C GLN A 537 41.09 50.26 -31.70
N GLU A 538 42.17 51.05 -31.63
CA GLU A 538 42.55 51.96 -32.73
C GLU A 538 42.79 51.19 -34.04
N GLU A 539 42.23 51.70 -35.13
CA GLU A 539 42.38 51.11 -36.45
C GLU A 539 43.85 51.23 -36.90
N ALA A 540 44.59 50.12 -36.87
CA ALA A 540 46.00 50.10 -37.24
C ALA A 540 46.18 50.45 -38.74
N THR A 541 46.68 51.66 -39.02
CA THR A 541 46.91 52.18 -40.39
C THR A 541 47.95 51.41 -41.20
#